data_AF-A0A6B3KMY3-F1
#
_entry.id   AF-A0A6B3KMY3-F1
#
_cell.length_a   1.000
_cell.length_b   1.000
_cell.length_c   1.000
_cell.angle_alpha   90.00
_cell.angle_beta   90.00
_cell.angle_gamma   90.00
#
_symmetry.space_group_name_H-M   'P 1'
#
loop_
_entity.id
_entity.type
_entity.pdbx_description
1 polymer ?
#
loop_
_entity_poly.entity_id
_entity_poly.type
_entity_poly.pdbx_seq_one_letter_code
_entity_poly.pdbx_strand_id
1 'polypeptide(L)'
;RIARPTGTPRIRVSGQGRVLAEWRWEELFDAWWSVTHAMQKLRDNPDSADEERALARDFKAPGLRPKLVFDPSDDVAAPFVATGTRPKVAILREQGVNGQIEMAYNFERAGFRPYDVHMSDLIEGRVNLGEFVGFAACGGFSYGDVLGAGRGWATSILERSALRDAFAAFFARSDTFALGVCNGCQMLSQLKDIIPGAEHWPRFLRNRSEQFEARTALLEVVESPSIFLRGMAGSRIPVAVAHGEGRAAFDSAVDQAAARVALRYIDGDGGVASQYPLNPNGSPDGITGLTSSDGRVTILMPHPERTPRSANLSWHPAGWGDDSPWLRMFRNARVWCG
;
A
#
# COMPACT_ATOMS: atom_id res chain seq x y z
N ARG A 1 -6.41 -26.90 -34.67
CA ARG A 1 -5.61 -26.61 -33.46
C ARG A 1 -4.20 -26.25 -33.93
N ILE A 2 -3.78 -24.99 -33.81
CA ILE A 2 -2.50 -24.50 -34.36
C ILE A 2 -1.34 -24.51 -33.34
N ALA A 3 -1.65 -24.64 -32.05
CA ALA A 3 -0.66 -24.72 -30.96
C ALA A 3 -1.21 -25.52 -29.76
N ARG A 4 -0.29 -25.91 -28.86
CA ARG A 4 -0.59 -26.53 -27.56
C ARG A 4 0.48 -26.10 -26.55
N PRO A 5 0.12 -25.64 -25.34
CA PRO A 5 1.10 -25.38 -24.28
C PRO A 5 1.71 -26.69 -23.76
N THR A 6 2.99 -26.64 -23.40
CA THR A 6 3.73 -27.74 -22.76
C THR A 6 4.44 -27.21 -21.51
N GLY A 7 4.91 -28.10 -20.64
CA GLY A 7 5.68 -27.72 -19.45
C GLY A 7 7.19 -27.54 -19.71
N THR A 8 7.64 -27.67 -20.97
CA THR A 8 9.05 -27.52 -21.34
C THR A 8 9.33 -26.06 -21.70
N PRO A 9 10.44 -25.44 -21.25
CA PRO A 9 10.77 -24.04 -21.55
C PRO A 9 11.31 -23.87 -22.97
N ARG A 10 10.54 -24.31 -23.97
CA ARG A 10 10.87 -24.24 -25.39
C ARG A 10 9.63 -23.89 -26.21
N ILE A 11 9.85 -23.12 -27.28
CA ILE A 11 8.86 -22.92 -28.34
C ILE A 11 9.32 -23.72 -29.55
N ARG A 12 8.47 -24.64 -30.01
CA ARG A 12 8.72 -25.47 -31.18
C ARG A 12 7.67 -25.21 -32.24
N VAL A 13 8.10 -24.82 -33.43
CA VAL A 13 7.26 -24.68 -34.61
C VAL A 13 7.51 -25.88 -35.51
N SER A 14 6.43 -26.55 -35.92
CA SER A 14 6.51 -27.74 -36.77
C SER A 14 5.55 -27.63 -37.97
N GLY A 15 5.92 -28.27 -39.07
CA GLY A 15 5.14 -28.33 -40.29
C GLY A 15 5.41 -29.63 -41.03
N GLN A 16 4.35 -30.27 -41.55
CA GLN A 16 4.45 -31.56 -42.27
C GLN A 16 5.23 -32.65 -41.50
N GLY A 17 5.04 -32.71 -40.18
CA GLY A 17 5.71 -33.69 -39.30
C GLY A 17 7.19 -33.39 -39.00
N ARG A 18 7.72 -32.25 -39.44
CA ARG A 18 9.12 -31.83 -39.20
C ARG A 18 9.18 -30.63 -38.28
N VAL A 19 10.24 -30.53 -37.47
CA VAL A 19 10.53 -29.31 -36.71
C VAL A 19 11.12 -28.28 -37.67
N LEU A 20 10.47 -27.12 -37.78
CA LEU A 20 10.90 -26.02 -38.63
C LEU A 20 11.80 -25.05 -37.85
N ALA A 21 11.47 -24.82 -36.57
CA ALA A 21 12.27 -24.01 -35.68
C ALA A 21 12.02 -24.40 -34.22
N GLU A 22 13.05 -24.24 -33.39
CA GLU A 22 12.97 -24.44 -31.95
C GLU A 22 13.85 -23.41 -31.25
N TRP A 23 13.29 -22.76 -30.23
CA TRP A 23 14.01 -21.82 -29.38
C TRP A 23 13.79 -22.17 -27.92
N ARG A 24 14.78 -21.85 -27.10
CA ARG A 24 14.63 -21.86 -25.64
C ARG A 24 13.93 -20.58 -25.19
N TRP A 25 13.16 -20.66 -24.10
CA TRP A 25 12.48 -19.48 -23.56
C TRP A 25 13.48 -18.38 -23.16
N GLU A 26 14.63 -18.75 -22.61
CA GLU A 26 15.66 -17.81 -22.19
C GLU A 26 16.15 -16.95 -23.37
N GLU A 27 16.35 -17.55 -24.54
CA GLU A 27 16.83 -16.85 -25.73
C GLU A 27 15.78 -15.85 -26.24
N LEU A 28 14.52 -16.29 -26.35
CA LEU A 28 13.42 -15.44 -26.77
C LEU A 28 13.17 -14.31 -25.77
N PHE A 29 13.26 -14.62 -24.47
CA PHE A 29 13.11 -13.64 -23.41
C PHE A 29 14.24 -12.61 -23.42
N ASP A 30 15.50 -13.06 -23.53
CA ASP A 30 16.65 -12.16 -23.60
C ASP A 30 16.55 -11.19 -24.79
N ALA A 31 16.10 -11.69 -25.95
CA ALA A 31 15.85 -10.85 -27.11
C ALA A 31 14.69 -9.86 -26.88
N TRP A 32 13.54 -10.35 -26.37
CA TRP A 32 12.35 -9.55 -26.15
C TRP A 32 12.53 -8.47 -25.06
N TRP A 33 13.22 -8.79 -23.98
CA TRP A 33 13.45 -7.91 -22.84
C TRP A 33 14.63 -6.95 -23.02
N SER A 34 15.48 -7.17 -24.04
CA SER A 34 16.71 -6.39 -24.26
C SER A 34 16.47 -4.87 -24.29
N VAL A 35 15.40 -4.42 -24.95
CA VAL A 35 15.08 -3.00 -25.11
C VAL A 35 14.67 -2.37 -23.78
N THR A 36 13.75 -3.00 -23.04
CA THR A 36 13.30 -2.43 -21.75
C THR A 36 14.42 -2.41 -20.73
N HIS A 37 15.26 -3.45 -20.69
CA HIS A 37 16.41 -3.51 -19.81
C HIS A 37 17.45 -2.42 -20.13
N ALA A 38 17.81 -2.25 -21.40
CA ALA A 38 18.75 -1.20 -21.81
C ALA A 38 18.22 0.20 -21.48
N MET A 39 16.93 0.45 -21.73
CA MET A 39 16.29 1.74 -21.39
C MET A 39 16.28 2.00 -19.90
N GLN A 40 15.92 1.01 -19.08
CA GLN A 40 15.95 1.14 -17.62
C GLN A 40 17.37 1.38 -17.11
N LYS A 41 18.39 0.66 -17.60
CA LYS A 41 19.79 0.92 -17.17
C LYS A 41 20.29 2.32 -17.51
N LEU A 42 19.82 2.91 -18.61
CA LEU A 42 20.22 4.26 -19.02
C LEU A 42 19.48 5.36 -18.26
N ARG A 43 18.26 5.09 -17.80
CA ARG A 43 17.35 6.09 -17.19
C ARG A 43 17.28 5.99 -15.67
N ASP A 44 17.23 4.77 -15.15
CA ASP A 44 16.94 4.41 -13.75
C ASP A 44 18.23 3.97 -13.03
N ASN A 45 18.11 3.48 -11.80
CA ASN A 45 19.22 2.79 -11.13
C ASN A 45 19.59 1.49 -11.89
N PRO A 46 20.83 1.37 -12.44
CA PRO A 46 21.23 0.21 -13.23
C PRO A 46 21.17 -1.13 -12.49
N ASP A 47 21.41 -1.13 -11.18
CA ASP A 47 21.34 -2.34 -10.35
C ASP A 47 19.90 -2.82 -10.23
N SER A 48 18.94 -1.90 -10.10
CA SER A 48 17.51 -2.25 -10.06
C SER A 48 17.04 -2.80 -11.42
N ALA A 49 17.51 -2.23 -12.53
CA ALA A 49 17.22 -2.77 -13.86
C ALA A 49 17.81 -4.18 -14.07
N ASP A 50 19.04 -4.43 -13.59
CA ASP A 50 19.66 -5.75 -13.63
C ASP A 50 18.92 -6.77 -12.75
N GLU A 51 18.53 -6.37 -11.54
CA GLU A 51 17.71 -7.19 -10.62
C GLU A 51 16.36 -7.57 -11.24
N GLU A 52 15.64 -6.62 -11.84
CA GLU A 52 14.34 -6.88 -12.49
C GLU A 52 14.49 -7.86 -13.66
N ARG A 53 15.48 -7.64 -14.53
CA ARG A 53 15.73 -8.56 -15.65
C ARG A 53 16.10 -9.96 -15.14
N ALA A 54 16.96 -10.05 -14.12
CA ALA A 54 17.37 -11.33 -13.56
C ALA A 54 16.16 -12.11 -13.01
N LEU A 55 15.28 -11.43 -12.26
CA LEU A 55 14.07 -12.04 -11.72
C LEU A 55 13.09 -12.44 -12.84
N ALA A 56 12.83 -11.56 -13.81
CA ALA A 56 11.88 -11.83 -14.89
C ALA A 56 12.36 -12.98 -15.81
N ARG A 57 13.67 -13.21 -15.88
CA ARG A 57 14.29 -14.33 -16.60
C ARG A 57 14.29 -15.63 -15.80
N ASP A 58 14.07 -15.59 -14.48
CA ASP A 58 13.93 -16.79 -13.65
C ASP A 58 12.53 -17.40 -13.79
N PHE A 59 12.35 -18.28 -14.77
CA PHE A 59 11.08 -18.98 -14.99
C PHE A 59 10.69 -19.97 -13.89
N LYS A 60 11.53 -20.18 -12.87
CA LYS A 60 11.20 -20.97 -11.69
C LYS A 60 10.73 -20.11 -10.52
N ALA A 61 10.91 -18.78 -10.59
CA ALA A 61 10.51 -17.88 -9.53
C ALA A 61 9.01 -18.06 -9.20
N PRO A 62 8.64 -18.10 -7.92
CA PRO A 62 7.24 -18.15 -7.53
C PRO A 62 6.63 -16.80 -7.91
N GLY A 63 5.78 -16.78 -8.94
CA GLY A 63 4.95 -15.61 -9.21
C GLY A 63 4.08 -15.25 -8.00
N LEU A 64 3.12 -14.33 -8.15
CA LEU A 64 2.22 -13.99 -7.05
C LEU A 64 1.50 -15.25 -6.50
N ARG A 65 1.66 -15.53 -5.21
CA ARG A 65 1.04 -16.67 -4.51
C ARG A 65 0.35 -16.18 -3.22
N PRO A 66 -0.87 -15.65 -3.33
CA PRO A 66 -1.62 -15.15 -2.20
C PRO A 66 -2.02 -16.27 -1.26
N LYS A 67 -2.16 -15.93 0.01
CA LYS A 67 -2.62 -16.82 1.06
C LYS A 67 -3.48 -15.99 2.00
N LEU A 68 -4.67 -16.46 2.33
CA LEU A 68 -5.54 -15.77 3.27
C LEU A 68 -5.72 -16.63 4.51
N VAL A 69 -5.68 -16.01 5.69
CA VAL A 69 -5.98 -16.69 6.97
C VAL A 69 -7.40 -16.42 7.47
N PHE A 70 -8.17 -15.65 6.69
CA PHE A 70 -9.56 -15.29 6.96
C PHE A 70 -10.37 -15.43 5.66
N ASP A 71 -11.70 -15.46 5.78
CA ASP A 71 -12.61 -15.43 4.64
C ASP A 71 -12.91 -13.98 4.24
N PRO A 72 -12.55 -13.52 3.02
CA PRO A 72 -12.87 -12.16 2.56
C PRO A 72 -14.37 -11.86 2.50
N SER A 73 -15.21 -12.88 2.36
CA SER A 73 -16.66 -12.74 2.28
C SER A 73 -17.33 -12.60 3.65
N ASP A 74 -16.60 -12.86 4.74
CA ASP A 74 -17.07 -12.65 6.11
C ASP A 74 -17.14 -11.14 6.43
N ASP A 75 -18.37 -10.62 6.44
CA ASP A 75 -18.65 -9.24 6.79
C ASP A 75 -18.76 -9.06 8.32
N VAL A 76 -17.60 -8.98 8.97
CA VAL A 76 -17.52 -8.72 10.41
C VAL A 76 -18.12 -7.38 10.86
N ALA A 77 -18.33 -6.44 9.93
CA ALA A 77 -18.96 -5.16 10.24
C ALA A 77 -20.50 -5.27 10.24
N ALA A 78 -21.08 -6.29 9.62
CA ALA A 78 -22.53 -6.43 9.43
C ALA A 78 -23.36 -6.28 10.73
N PRO A 79 -22.99 -6.86 11.89
CA PRO A 79 -23.74 -6.66 13.14
C PRO A 79 -23.82 -5.20 13.57
N PHE A 80 -22.75 -4.44 13.32
CA PHE A 80 -22.67 -3.03 13.67
C PHE A 80 -23.40 -2.14 12.67
N VAL A 81 -23.34 -2.49 11.38
CA VAL A 81 -24.11 -1.82 10.31
C VAL A 81 -25.61 -2.00 10.52
N ALA A 82 -26.05 -3.19 10.94
CA ALA A 82 -27.46 -3.50 11.19
C ALA A 82 -28.10 -2.64 12.29
N THR A 83 -27.29 -2.03 13.18
CA THR A 83 -27.79 -1.08 14.19
C THR A 83 -28.28 0.25 13.59
N GLY A 84 -27.90 0.55 12.34
CA GLY A 84 -28.18 1.82 11.67
C GLY A 84 -27.22 2.96 12.04
N THR A 85 -26.36 2.79 13.04
CA THR A 85 -25.34 3.79 13.41
C THR A 85 -24.19 3.78 12.41
N ARG A 86 -23.94 4.96 11.82
CA ARG A 86 -22.89 5.17 10.83
C ARG A 86 -21.89 6.22 11.33
N PRO A 87 -20.75 5.83 11.93
CA PRO A 87 -19.78 6.77 12.48
C PRO A 87 -19.22 7.71 11.40
N LYS A 88 -19.02 8.98 11.73
CA LYS A 88 -18.42 9.95 10.80
C LYS A 88 -16.93 9.68 10.63
N VAL A 89 -16.46 9.60 9.39
CA VAL A 89 -15.03 9.54 9.05
C VAL A 89 -14.65 10.68 8.11
N ALA A 90 -13.58 11.40 8.41
CA ALA A 90 -13.06 12.45 7.55
C ALA A 90 -12.17 11.82 6.47
N ILE A 91 -12.55 11.97 5.21
CA ILE A 91 -11.73 11.61 4.05
C ILE A 91 -10.90 12.83 3.72
N LEU A 92 -9.71 12.88 4.31
CA LEU A 92 -8.86 14.06 4.34
C LEU A 92 -8.08 14.17 3.04
N ARG A 93 -8.13 15.36 2.42
CA ARG A 93 -7.38 15.68 1.21
C ARG A 93 -6.81 17.10 1.21
N GLU A 94 -5.73 17.26 0.47
CA GLU A 94 -5.09 18.54 0.14
C GLU A 94 -5.08 18.72 -1.39
N GLN A 95 -4.76 19.91 -1.89
CA GLN A 95 -4.52 20.16 -3.30
C GLN A 95 -3.51 19.16 -3.88
N GLY A 96 -3.92 18.41 -4.91
CA GLY A 96 -3.10 17.38 -5.56
C GLY A 96 -3.31 15.95 -5.03
N VAL A 97 -4.07 15.76 -3.95
CA VAL A 97 -4.57 14.43 -3.53
C VAL A 97 -5.55 13.90 -4.58
N ASN A 98 -5.47 12.60 -4.88
CA ASN A 98 -6.24 11.98 -5.97
C ASN A 98 -6.82 10.58 -5.67
N GLY A 99 -6.59 10.02 -4.47
CA GLY A 99 -7.11 8.71 -4.05
C GLY A 99 -8.31 8.76 -3.09
N GLN A 100 -8.94 9.93 -2.93
CA GLN A 100 -9.98 10.14 -1.92
C GLN A 100 -11.31 9.45 -2.24
N ILE A 101 -11.62 9.23 -3.52
CA ILE A 101 -12.93 8.70 -3.92
C ILE A 101 -13.03 7.21 -3.60
N GLU A 102 -12.00 6.44 -3.97
CA GLU A 102 -11.91 5.02 -3.62
C GLU A 102 -11.72 4.81 -2.12
N MET A 103 -11.02 5.72 -1.42
CA MET A 103 -10.94 5.71 0.04
C MET A 103 -12.33 5.85 0.68
N ALA A 104 -13.08 6.89 0.27
CA ALA A 104 -14.45 7.13 0.73
C ALA A 104 -15.36 5.92 0.44
N TYR A 105 -15.25 5.35 -0.76
CA TYR A 105 -16.03 4.18 -1.16
C TYR A 105 -15.84 3.00 -0.20
N ASN A 106 -14.60 2.69 0.20
CA ASN A 106 -14.34 1.56 1.10
C ASN A 106 -14.84 1.80 2.52
N PHE A 107 -14.73 3.03 3.04
CA PHE A 107 -15.31 3.40 4.33
C PHE A 107 -16.86 3.36 4.31
N GLU A 108 -17.49 3.89 3.27
CA GLU A 108 -18.94 3.79 3.04
C GLU A 108 -19.39 2.33 3.06
N ARG A 109 -18.65 1.48 2.32
CA ARG A 109 -18.94 0.05 2.20
C ARG A 109 -18.78 -0.71 3.52
N ALA A 110 -17.88 -0.27 4.39
CA ALA A 110 -17.74 -0.81 5.74
C ALA A 110 -18.76 -0.22 6.74
N GLY A 111 -19.65 0.68 6.31
CA GLY A 111 -20.74 1.22 7.14
C GLY A 111 -20.45 2.54 7.85
N PHE A 112 -19.38 3.25 7.48
CA PHE A 112 -19.14 4.61 7.96
C PHE A 112 -19.98 5.62 7.18
N ARG A 113 -20.05 6.86 7.65
CA ARG A 113 -20.47 8.03 6.86
C ARG A 113 -19.23 8.86 6.52
N PRO A 114 -18.66 8.73 5.31
CA PRO A 114 -17.50 9.50 4.87
C PRO A 114 -17.89 10.94 4.56
N TYR A 115 -17.03 11.88 4.95
CA TYR A 115 -17.13 13.29 4.60
C TYR A 115 -15.88 13.69 3.82
N ASP A 116 -16.06 14.36 2.69
CA ASP A 116 -14.96 15.04 2.01
C ASP A 116 -14.49 16.20 2.89
N VAL A 117 -13.25 16.14 3.36
CA VAL A 117 -12.66 17.19 4.20
C VAL A 117 -11.39 17.67 3.53
N HIS A 118 -11.47 18.85 2.92
CA HIS A 118 -10.27 19.50 2.40
C HIS A 118 -9.53 20.22 3.52
N MET A 119 -8.21 20.35 3.41
CA MET A 119 -7.42 21.11 4.38
C MET A 119 -7.90 22.55 4.54
N SER A 120 -8.43 23.18 3.47
CA SER A 120 -9.05 24.51 3.57
C SER A 120 -10.27 24.55 4.47
N ASP A 121 -11.05 23.47 4.56
CA ASP A 121 -12.21 23.38 5.45
C ASP A 121 -11.81 23.40 6.92
N LEU A 122 -10.68 22.76 7.25
CA LEU A 122 -10.10 22.80 8.59
C LEU A 122 -9.47 24.16 8.88
N ILE A 123 -8.73 24.74 7.92
CA ILE A 123 -8.07 26.04 8.06
C ILE A 123 -9.09 27.17 8.26
N GLU A 124 -10.21 27.13 7.54
CA GLU A 124 -11.26 28.16 7.60
C GLU A 124 -12.32 27.86 8.67
N GLY A 125 -12.19 26.75 9.42
CA GLY A 125 -13.10 26.38 10.50
C GLY A 125 -14.49 25.93 10.04
N ARG A 126 -14.65 25.55 8.76
CA ARG A 126 -15.89 24.94 8.25
C ARG A 126 -16.14 23.55 8.81
N VAL A 127 -15.06 22.85 9.16
CA VAL A 127 -15.09 21.49 9.69
C VAL A 127 -14.20 21.41 10.92
N ASN A 128 -14.66 20.70 11.96
CA ASN A 128 -13.88 20.41 13.17
C ASN A 128 -13.53 18.92 13.24
N LEU A 129 -12.24 18.59 13.37
CA LEU A 129 -11.77 17.20 13.49
C LEU A 129 -12.36 16.47 14.71
N GLY A 130 -12.76 17.18 15.76
CA GLY A 130 -13.41 16.63 16.94
C GLY A 130 -14.76 15.96 16.66
N GLU A 131 -15.40 16.23 15.53
CA GLU A 131 -16.67 15.61 15.14
C GLU A 131 -16.54 14.18 14.60
N PHE A 132 -15.31 13.74 14.33
CA PHE A 132 -15.04 12.46 13.69
C PHE A 132 -14.51 11.44 14.67
N VAL A 133 -14.88 10.17 14.46
CA VAL A 133 -14.26 9.02 15.15
C VAL A 133 -12.95 8.62 14.46
N GLY A 134 -12.76 9.03 13.21
CA GLY A 134 -11.61 8.65 12.42
C GLY A 134 -11.34 9.60 11.27
N PHE A 135 -10.11 9.61 10.78
CA PHE A 135 -9.82 10.18 9.47
C PHE A 135 -8.93 9.25 8.63
N ALA A 136 -9.01 9.41 7.32
CA ALA A 136 -8.10 8.79 6.36
C ALA A 136 -7.42 9.88 5.52
N ALA A 137 -6.10 10.02 5.67
CA ALA A 137 -5.27 10.85 4.81
C ALA A 137 -4.99 10.09 3.50
N CYS A 138 -5.51 10.63 2.40
CA CYS A 138 -5.58 9.92 1.13
C CYS A 138 -4.28 10.04 0.30
N GLY A 139 -4.12 9.13 -0.66
CA GLY A 139 -2.98 9.14 -1.58
C GLY A 139 -3.09 10.19 -2.69
N GLY A 140 -1.96 10.50 -3.33
CA GLY A 140 -1.86 11.43 -4.44
C GLY A 140 -0.51 12.12 -4.50
N PHE A 141 -0.49 13.36 -4.98
CA PHE A 141 0.70 14.19 -5.12
C PHE A 141 0.41 15.57 -4.52
N SER A 142 0.19 15.65 -3.20
CA SER A 142 -0.09 16.93 -2.55
C SER A 142 1.03 17.93 -2.88
N TYR A 143 0.67 19.12 -3.38
CA TYR A 143 1.63 20.12 -3.88
C TYR A 143 2.60 19.60 -4.97
N GLY A 144 2.23 18.55 -5.71
CA GLY A 144 3.08 17.93 -6.73
C GLY A 144 4.34 17.26 -6.15
N ASP A 145 4.33 16.92 -4.86
CA ASP A 145 5.49 16.41 -4.10
C ASP A 145 6.72 17.33 -4.10
N VAL A 146 6.53 18.61 -4.47
CA VAL A 146 7.60 19.61 -4.42
C VAL A 146 8.02 19.82 -2.96
N LEU A 147 9.34 19.94 -2.75
CA LEU A 147 10.00 19.99 -1.43
C LEU A 147 10.03 18.65 -0.66
N GLY A 148 9.53 17.56 -1.26
CA GLY A 148 9.43 16.21 -0.69
C GLY A 148 7.98 15.78 -0.51
N ALA A 149 7.67 14.54 -0.88
CA ALA A 149 6.30 14.03 -0.88
C ALA A 149 5.66 14.06 0.52
N GLY A 150 4.42 14.54 0.59
CA GLY A 150 3.67 14.75 1.84
C GLY A 150 4.19 15.87 2.75
N ARG A 151 5.35 16.47 2.46
CA ARG A 151 5.97 17.49 3.32
C ARG A 151 5.21 18.80 3.32
N GLY A 152 4.84 19.33 2.15
CA GLY A 152 4.05 20.55 2.07
C GLY A 152 2.74 20.45 2.88
N TRP A 153 2.08 19.30 2.78
CA TRP A 153 0.87 19.01 3.54
C TRP A 153 1.14 18.94 5.05
N ALA A 154 2.14 18.18 5.51
CA ALA A 154 2.49 18.11 6.93
C ALA A 154 2.91 19.48 7.50
N THR A 155 3.76 20.22 6.79
CA THR A 155 4.20 21.57 7.18
C THR A 155 3.01 22.54 7.25
N SER A 156 2.04 22.45 6.35
CA SER A 156 0.82 23.28 6.43
C SER A 156 0.03 23.09 7.73
N ILE A 157 0.10 21.89 8.32
CA ILE A 157 -0.50 21.55 9.61
C ILE A 157 0.38 22.07 10.75
N LEU A 158 1.67 21.73 10.74
CA LEU A 158 2.60 22.01 11.84
C LEU A 158 2.86 23.50 12.07
N GLU A 159 2.90 24.30 10.99
CA GLU A 159 3.19 25.74 11.04
C GLU A 159 1.95 26.60 11.35
N ARG A 160 0.78 25.99 11.53
CA ARG A 160 -0.46 26.67 11.93
C ARG A 160 -0.87 26.17 13.31
N SER A 161 -0.59 26.94 14.36
CA SER A 161 -0.82 26.52 15.76
C SER A 161 -2.21 25.92 16.00
N ALA A 162 -3.28 26.60 15.57
CA ALA A 162 -4.65 26.10 15.73
C ALA A 162 -4.89 24.75 15.05
N LEU A 163 -4.28 24.52 13.88
CA LEU A 163 -4.43 23.27 13.14
C LEU A 163 -3.57 22.16 13.76
N ARG A 164 -2.31 22.48 14.11
CA ARG A 164 -1.44 21.58 14.87
C ARG A 164 -2.11 21.10 16.15
N ASP A 165 -2.70 22.01 16.92
CA ASP A 165 -3.40 21.69 18.17
C ASP A 165 -4.64 20.82 17.91
N ALA A 166 -5.39 21.09 16.85
CA ALA A 166 -6.55 20.27 16.46
C ALA A 166 -6.15 18.83 16.10
N PHE A 167 -5.07 18.64 15.34
CA PHE A 167 -4.55 17.30 15.02
C PHE A 167 -3.99 16.60 16.26
N ALA A 168 -3.19 17.28 17.09
CA ALA A 168 -2.65 16.72 18.32
C ALA A 168 -3.77 16.30 19.29
N ALA A 169 -4.80 17.14 19.46
CA ALA A 169 -5.99 16.81 20.26
C ALA A 169 -6.74 15.60 19.69
N PHE A 170 -6.86 15.49 18.37
CA PHE A 170 -7.47 14.33 17.72
C PHE A 170 -6.67 13.04 18.00
N PHE A 171 -5.34 13.06 17.92
CA PHE A 171 -4.52 11.88 18.19
C PHE A 171 -4.49 11.48 19.67
N ALA A 172 -4.61 12.46 20.58
CA ALA A 172 -4.61 12.24 22.03
C ALA A 172 -5.90 11.59 22.56
N ARG A 173 -7.02 11.73 21.84
CA ARG A 173 -8.28 11.04 22.15
C ARG A 173 -8.09 9.52 22.06
N SER A 174 -8.64 8.75 23.01
CA SER A 174 -8.56 7.28 23.01
C SER A 174 -9.61 6.60 22.12
N ASP A 175 -10.63 7.36 21.69
CA ASP A 175 -11.76 6.93 20.88
C ASP A 175 -11.62 7.31 19.40
N THR A 176 -10.41 7.69 18.95
CA THR A 176 -10.13 8.02 17.55
C THR A 176 -9.20 7.04 16.85
N PHE A 177 -9.31 6.95 15.53
CA PHE A 177 -8.33 6.30 14.66
C PHE A 177 -7.84 7.19 13.52
N ALA A 178 -6.70 6.86 12.93
CA ALA A 178 -6.23 7.49 11.70
C ALA A 178 -5.56 6.50 10.75
N LEU A 179 -5.83 6.66 9.45
CA LEU A 179 -5.21 5.88 8.38
C LEU A 179 -4.47 6.82 7.42
N GLY A 180 -3.20 6.54 7.12
CA GLY A 180 -2.46 7.26 6.09
C GLY A 180 -2.05 6.34 4.96
N VAL A 181 -2.51 6.61 3.74
CA VAL A 181 -2.15 5.82 2.55
C VAL A 181 -1.31 6.62 1.56
N CYS A 182 -0.18 6.06 1.13
CA CYS A 182 0.77 6.66 0.19
C CYS A 182 1.16 8.09 0.57
N ASN A 183 0.55 9.11 -0.03
CA ASN A 183 0.80 10.51 0.29
C ASN A 183 0.34 10.89 1.71
N GLY A 184 -0.77 10.31 2.17
CA GLY A 184 -1.18 10.41 3.57
C GLY A 184 -0.24 9.69 4.53
N CYS A 185 0.41 8.60 4.11
CA CYS A 185 1.45 7.92 4.90
C CYS A 185 2.69 8.82 5.06
N GLN A 186 3.14 9.43 3.96
CA GLN A 186 4.23 10.40 3.96
C GLN A 186 3.91 11.60 4.84
N MET A 187 2.70 12.17 4.72
CA MET A 187 2.25 13.29 5.55
C MET A 187 2.23 12.92 7.05
N LEU A 188 1.59 11.80 7.42
CA LEU A 188 1.50 11.39 8.82
C LEU A 188 2.85 11.02 9.43
N SER A 189 3.79 10.47 8.64
CA SER A 189 5.15 10.21 9.11
C SER A 189 5.89 11.47 9.57
N GLN A 190 5.57 12.63 8.98
CA GLN A 190 6.13 13.92 9.36
C GLN A 190 5.39 14.59 10.52
N LEU A 191 4.21 14.08 10.88
CA LEU A 191 3.47 14.48 12.08
C LEU A 191 3.81 13.60 13.30
N LYS A 192 4.83 12.72 13.22
CA LYS A 192 5.11 11.74 14.27
C LYS A 192 5.28 12.34 15.67
N ASP A 193 5.80 13.57 15.77
CA ASP A 193 6.01 14.27 17.05
C ASP A 193 4.71 14.65 17.77
N ILE A 194 3.57 14.65 17.08
CA ILE A 194 2.23 14.90 17.65
C ILE A 194 1.33 13.66 17.63
N ILE A 195 1.86 12.51 17.23
CA ILE A 195 1.15 11.23 17.22
C ILE A 195 1.73 10.34 18.33
N PRO A 196 0.99 10.08 19.42
CA PRO A 196 1.47 9.21 20.50
C PRO A 196 1.88 7.82 20.00
N GLY A 197 3.09 7.38 20.37
CA GLY A 197 3.57 6.03 20.03
C GLY A 197 4.08 5.87 18.60
N ALA A 198 4.36 6.96 17.89
CA ALA A 198 4.89 6.99 16.52
C ALA A 198 6.36 7.47 16.43
N GLU A 199 7.06 7.58 17.56
CA GLU A 199 8.37 8.23 17.68
C GLU A 199 9.44 7.60 16.76
N HIS A 200 9.34 6.28 16.57
CA HIS A 200 10.25 5.47 15.77
C HIS A 200 9.86 5.35 14.29
N TRP A 201 8.86 6.10 13.82
CA TRP A 201 8.47 6.05 12.41
C TRP A 201 9.57 6.62 11.49
N PRO A 202 9.77 6.01 10.31
CA PRO A 202 10.73 6.48 9.33
C PRO A 202 10.19 7.69 8.58
N ARG A 203 11.09 8.36 7.86
CA ARG A 203 10.71 9.21 6.72
C ARG A 203 10.61 8.34 5.47
N PHE A 204 9.81 8.76 4.50
CA PHE A 204 9.74 8.11 3.20
C PHE A 204 10.45 8.97 2.16
N LEU A 205 11.43 8.38 1.48
CA LEU A 205 12.32 9.05 0.53
C LEU A 205 12.14 8.44 -0.87
N ARG A 206 12.79 9.07 -1.86
CA ARG A 206 12.94 8.56 -3.23
C ARG A 206 13.25 7.06 -3.24
N ASN A 207 12.52 6.33 -4.08
CA ASN A 207 12.74 4.90 -4.30
C ASN A 207 14.18 4.64 -4.73
N ARG A 208 14.75 3.48 -4.34
CA ARG A 208 16.10 3.07 -4.75
C ARG A 208 16.27 2.96 -6.27
N SER A 209 15.18 2.68 -7.00
CA SER A 209 15.17 2.63 -8.47
C SER A 209 15.34 4.02 -9.11
N GLU A 210 15.26 5.10 -8.34
CA GLU A 210 15.20 6.49 -8.79
C GLU A 210 13.95 6.83 -9.63
N GLN A 211 12.98 5.90 -9.70
CA GLN A 211 11.82 5.99 -10.57
C GLN A 211 10.50 5.82 -9.80
N PHE A 212 9.41 6.32 -10.40
CA PHE A 212 8.05 6.03 -9.94
C PHE A 212 7.69 4.57 -10.24
N GLU A 213 7.19 3.85 -9.24
CA GLU A 213 6.83 2.45 -9.35
C GLU A 213 5.32 2.27 -9.32
N ALA A 214 4.76 1.86 -10.46
CA ALA A 214 3.38 1.40 -10.61
C ALA A 214 3.40 -0.14 -10.72
N ARG A 215 3.19 -0.85 -9.61
CA ARG A 215 3.39 -2.30 -9.53
C ARG A 215 2.20 -3.00 -8.87
N THR A 216 2.04 -4.28 -9.17
CA THR A 216 1.29 -5.21 -8.31
C THR A 216 2.30 -5.98 -7.48
N ALA A 217 2.38 -5.69 -6.18
CA ALA A 217 3.28 -6.35 -5.25
C ALA A 217 2.53 -7.32 -4.34
N LEU A 218 3.24 -8.19 -3.63
CA LEU A 218 2.67 -9.07 -2.61
C LEU A 218 3.08 -8.58 -1.23
N LEU A 219 2.11 -8.40 -0.34
CA LEU A 219 2.36 -8.02 1.05
C LEU A 219 2.08 -9.17 2.00
N GLU A 220 2.93 -9.35 2.99
CA GLU A 220 2.59 -10.05 4.22
C GLU A 220 1.98 -9.07 5.22
N VAL A 221 0.86 -9.46 5.83
CA VAL A 221 0.34 -8.82 7.04
C VAL A 221 1.04 -9.42 8.25
N VAL A 222 1.74 -8.59 9.02
CA VAL A 222 2.47 -9.02 10.21
C VAL A 222 1.62 -8.73 11.44
N GLU A 223 1.71 -9.60 12.46
CA GLU A 223 1.05 -9.35 13.75
C GLU A 223 1.52 -8.02 14.33
N SER A 224 0.56 -7.14 14.64
CA SER A 224 0.83 -5.79 15.14
C SER A 224 -0.38 -5.24 15.91
N PRO A 225 -0.22 -4.15 16.69
CA PRO A 225 -1.34 -3.52 17.38
C PRO A 225 -2.42 -2.93 16.45
N SER A 226 -2.14 -2.78 15.15
CA SER A 226 -3.00 -2.07 14.20
C SER A 226 -4.45 -2.54 14.25
N ILE A 227 -5.36 -1.61 14.56
CA ILE A 227 -6.80 -1.92 14.58
C ILE A 227 -7.30 -2.33 13.19
N PHE A 228 -6.69 -1.81 12.12
CA PHE A 228 -7.07 -2.08 10.75
C PHE A 228 -6.72 -3.49 10.31
N LEU A 229 -5.67 -4.10 10.87
CA LEU A 229 -5.13 -5.39 10.40
C LEU A 229 -5.47 -6.56 11.32
N ARG A 230 -6.39 -6.37 12.29
CA ARG A 230 -6.82 -7.43 13.20
C ARG A 230 -7.36 -8.64 12.46
N GLY A 231 -6.88 -9.83 12.84
CA GLY A 231 -7.28 -11.10 12.23
C GLY A 231 -6.75 -11.33 10.80
N MET A 232 -5.89 -10.43 10.29
CA MET A 232 -5.31 -10.57 8.95
C MET A 232 -3.88 -11.12 8.96
N ALA A 233 -3.21 -11.13 10.12
CA ALA A 233 -1.81 -11.54 10.27
C ALA A 233 -1.52 -12.93 9.71
N GLY A 234 -0.42 -13.07 8.97
CA GLY A 234 -0.03 -14.28 8.23
C GLY A 234 -0.67 -14.40 6.83
N SER A 235 -1.55 -13.45 6.45
CA SER A 235 -2.04 -13.35 5.07
C SER A 235 -0.98 -12.75 4.15
N ARG A 236 -0.97 -13.23 2.90
CA ARG A 236 -0.20 -12.74 1.76
C ARG A 236 -1.16 -12.20 0.72
N ILE A 237 -1.22 -10.89 0.53
CA ILE A 237 -2.29 -10.24 -0.26
C ILE A 237 -1.66 -9.36 -1.35
N PRO A 238 -2.02 -9.53 -2.64
CA PRO A 238 -1.59 -8.63 -3.69
C PRO A 238 -2.12 -7.22 -3.45
N VAL A 239 -1.32 -6.21 -3.78
CA VAL A 239 -1.68 -4.82 -3.57
C VAL A 239 -1.18 -3.94 -4.71
N ALA A 240 -1.91 -2.86 -4.97
CA ALA A 240 -1.44 -1.81 -5.87
C ALA A 240 -0.34 -0.98 -5.19
N VAL A 241 0.77 -0.78 -5.89
CA VAL A 241 1.86 0.14 -5.51
C VAL A 241 1.92 1.23 -6.58
N ALA A 242 2.02 2.48 -6.16
CA ALA A 242 2.02 3.63 -7.06
C ALA A 242 2.69 4.85 -6.42
N HIS A 243 4.01 4.81 -6.28
CA HIS A 243 4.76 5.91 -5.63
C HIS A 243 6.19 6.06 -6.16
N GLY A 244 6.73 7.28 -6.09
CA GLY A 244 8.15 7.58 -6.37
C GLY A 244 9.00 7.80 -5.13
N GLU A 245 8.36 8.05 -3.98
CA GLU A 245 9.03 8.34 -2.71
C GLU A 245 8.48 7.45 -1.57
N GLY A 246 8.65 6.13 -1.69
CA GLY A 246 8.14 5.18 -0.69
C GLY A 246 9.19 4.39 0.07
N ARG A 247 10.48 4.72 -0.11
CA ARG A 247 11.56 4.04 0.60
C ARG A 247 11.62 4.51 2.05
N ALA A 248 11.38 3.61 2.99
CA ALA A 248 11.52 3.91 4.42
C ALA A 248 12.99 4.18 4.77
N ALA A 249 13.23 5.32 5.40
CA ALA A 249 14.52 5.74 5.94
C ALA A 249 14.36 6.06 7.43
N PHE A 250 14.87 5.17 8.27
CA PHE A 250 14.89 5.33 9.72
C PHE A 250 16.08 6.19 10.14
N ASP A 251 15.91 6.94 11.23
CA ASP A 251 16.99 7.79 11.75
C ASP A 251 18.13 6.96 12.37
N SER A 252 17.83 5.76 12.89
CA SER A 252 18.81 4.80 13.38
C SER A 252 18.34 3.34 13.27
N ALA A 253 19.25 2.39 13.45
CA ALA A 253 18.91 0.96 13.56
C ALA A 253 18.04 0.67 14.81
N VAL A 254 18.16 1.49 15.86
CA VAL A 254 17.32 1.39 17.07
C VAL A 254 15.88 1.74 16.71
N ASP A 255 15.67 2.80 15.94
CA ASP A 255 14.33 3.19 15.49
C ASP A 255 13.71 2.13 14.58
N GLN A 256 14.49 1.59 13.62
CA GLN A 256 14.02 0.50 12.77
C GLN A 256 13.57 -0.73 13.60
N ALA A 257 14.34 -1.10 14.63
CA ALA A 257 14.02 -2.23 15.49
C ALA A 257 12.83 -1.96 16.43
N ALA A 258 12.64 -0.72 16.87
CA ALA A 258 11.57 -0.33 17.78
C ALA A 258 10.23 -0.01 17.05
N ALA A 259 10.28 0.27 15.76
CA ALA A 259 9.10 0.60 14.96
C ALA A 259 8.12 -0.58 14.87
N ARG A 260 6.82 -0.31 15.04
CA ARG A 260 5.76 -1.33 14.95
C ARG A 260 5.41 -1.60 13.49
N VAL A 261 6.11 -2.55 12.88
CA VAL A 261 5.86 -3.00 11.50
C VAL A 261 4.52 -3.75 11.41
N ALA A 262 3.75 -3.41 10.39
CA ALA A 262 2.42 -3.98 10.15
C ALA A 262 2.32 -4.69 8.78
N LEU A 263 3.13 -4.25 7.80
CA LEU A 263 3.14 -4.80 6.44
C LEU A 263 4.58 -4.88 5.88
N ARG A 264 4.88 -5.99 5.20
CA ARG A 264 6.15 -6.20 4.50
C ARG A 264 5.93 -6.64 3.06
N TYR A 265 6.76 -6.17 2.14
CA TYR A 265 6.90 -6.77 0.81
C TYR A 265 7.50 -8.17 0.92
N ILE A 266 6.94 -9.12 0.19
CA ILE A 266 7.38 -10.51 0.16
C ILE A 266 7.42 -11.06 -1.28
N ASP A 267 8.19 -12.14 -1.48
CA ASP A 267 8.09 -12.97 -2.67
C ASP A 267 6.88 -13.93 -2.60
N GLY A 268 6.63 -14.68 -3.68
CA GLY A 268 5.52 -15.65 -3.72
C GLY A 268 5.63 -16.80 -2.72
N ASP A 269 6.84 -17.18 -2.31
CA ASP A 269 7.02 -18.23 -1.30
C ASP A 269 6.93 -17.69 0.14
N GLY A 270 6.87 -16.36 0.28
CA GLY A 270 6.70 -15.60 1.52
C GLY A 270 8.01 -15.22 2.19
N GLY A 271 9.13 -15.28 1.47
CA GLY A 271 10.36 -14.66 1.91
C GLY A 271 10.23 -13.14 1.88
N VAL A 272 10.78 -12.44 2.88
CA VAL A 272 10.83 -10.97 2.89
C VAL A 272 11.60 -10.50 1.66
N ALA A 273 10.96 -9.64 0.86
CA ALA A 273 11.56 -9.15 -0.37
C ALA A 273 12.64 -8.10 -0.07
N SER A 274 13.87 -8.42 -0.47
CA SER A 274 15.00 -7.48 -0.46
C SER A 274 15.39 -7.02 -1.87
N GLN A 275 14.95 -7.75 -2.91
CA GLN A 275 15.28 -7.51 -4.31
C GLN A 275 14.19 -6.72 -5.03
N TYR A 276 14.59 -5.83 -5.93
CA TYR A 276 13.70 -5.14 -6.87
C TYR A 276 13.28 -6.08 -8.01
N PRO A 277 12.03 -6.03 -8.50
CA PRO A 277 10.94 -5.14 -8.10
C PRO A 277 9.99 -5.73 -7.03
N LEU A 278 10.30 -6.90 -6.45
CA LEU A 278 9.46 -7.51 -5.40
C LEU A 278 9.34 -6.59 -4.17
N ASN A 279 10.46 -5.96 -3.79
CA ASN A 279 10.50 -4.76 -3.00
C ASN A 279 10.71 -3.56 -3.95
N PRO A 280 9.64 -2.84 -4.32
CA PRO A 280 9.69 -1.86 -5.41
C PRO A 280 10.51 -0.62 -5.05
N ASN A 281 10.75 -0.35 -3.77
CA ASN A 281 11.31 0.92 -3.33
C ASN A 281 12.63 0.82 -2.57
N GLY A 282 13.02 -0.40 -2.19
CA GLY A 282 14.25 -0.68 -1.46
C GLY A 282 14.17 -0.36 0.03
N SER A 283 12.97 -0.32 0.63
CA SER A 283 12.81 -0.21 2.08
C SER A 283 13.53 -1.37 2.79
N PRO A 284 14.23 -1.11 3.91
CA PRO A 284 14.86 -2.17 4.69
C PRO A 284 13.82 -3.16 5.21
N ASP A 285 14.19 -4.44 5.25
CA ASP A 285 13.34 -5.58 5.64
C ASP A 285 11.96 -5.63 4.94
N GLY A 286 11.85 -5.06 3.74
CA GLY A 286 10.59 -4.98 3.01
C GLY A 286 9.52 -4.10 3.69
N ILE A 287 9.87 -3.30 4.70
CA ILE A 287 8.91 -2.52 5.50
C ILE A 287 8.15 -1.54 4.60
N THR A 288 6.81 -1.60 4.66
CA THR A 288 5.96 -0.71 3.88
C THR A 288 4.67 -0.26 4.56
N GLY A 289 4.41 -0.76 5.76
CA GLY A 289 3.33 -0.29 6.62
C GLY A 289 3.71 -0.40 8.08
N LEU A 290 3.34 0.62 8.85
CA LEU A 290 3.64 0.78 10.27
C LEU A 290 2.39 1.20 11.03
N THR A 291 2.40 0.99 12.35
CA THR A 291 1.33 1.43 13.25
C THR A 291 1.89 2.15 14.47
N SER A 292 1.06 2.94 15.15
CA SER A 292 1.37 3.50 16.47
C SER A 292 1.41 2.38 17.51
N SER A 293 2.05 2.63 18.65
CA SER A 293 2.15 1.65 19.74
C SER A 293 0.80 1.19 20.30
N ASP A 294 -0.23 2.03 20.24
CA ASP A 294 -1.60 1.69 20.65
C ASP A 294 -2.48 1.14 19.49
N GLY A 295 -1.93 1.09 18.27
CA GLY A 295 -2.59 0.51 17.11
C GLY A 295 -3.61 1.39 16.39
N ARG A 296 -3.92 2.59 16.90
CA ARG A 296 -5.02 3.42 16.38
C ARG A 296 -4.63 4.24 15.16
N VAL A 297 -3.35 4.50 14.96
CA VAL A 297 -2.84 5.16 13.76
C VAL A 297 -2.04 4.16 12.94
N THR A 298 -2.42 3.93 11.69
CA THR A 298 -1.70 3.05 10.76
C THR A 298 -1.35 3.81 9.49
N ILE A 299 -0.11 3.67 9.04
CA ILE A 299 0.40 4.29 7.82
C ILE A 299 0.96 3.23 6.89
N LEU A 300 0.73 3.37 5.58
CA LEU A 300 1.23 2.42 4.58
C LEU A 300 1.41 3.08 3.21
N MET A 301 2.46 2.68 2.49
CA MET A 301 2.73 3.18 1.14
C MET A 301 1.85 2.56 0.04
N PRO A 302 1.54 1.25 0.06
CA PRO A 302 0.68 0.63 -0.94
C PRO A 302 -0.78 1.06 -0.80
N HIS A 303 -1.60 0.78 -1.81
CA HIS A 303 -2.98 1.24 -1.92
C HIS A 303 -4.02 0.11 -1.83
N PRO A 304 -4.34 -0.42 -0.63
CA PRO A 304 -5.46 -1.35 -0.46
C PRO A 304 -6.80 -0.81 -0.96
N GLU A 305 -7.04 0.49 -0.81
CA GLU A 305 -8.27 1.19 -1.18
C GLU A 305 -8.52 1.21 -2.69
N ARG A 306 -7.47 1.14 -3.52
CA ARG A 306 -7.59 1.09 -4.99
C ARG A 306 -8.10 -0.25 -5.51
N THR A 307 -8.18 -1.25 -4.63
CA THR A 307 -8.66 -2.58 -4.97
C THR A 307 -9.89 -2.94 -4.12
N PRO A 308 -11.02 -2.20 -4.25
CA PRO A 308 -12.19 -2.40 -3.42
C PRO A 308 -12.90 -3.75 -3.68
N ARG A 309 -12.73 -4.31 -4.88
CA ARG A 309 -13.23 -5.62 -5.30
C ARG A 309 -12.09 -6.48 -5.84
N SER A 310 -12.25 -7.80 -5.81
CA SER A 310 -11.29 -8.72 -6.44
C SER A 310 -11.07 -8.39 -7.93
N ALA A 311 -12.12 -7.94 -8.63
CA ALA A 311 -12.05 -7.51 -10.02
C ALA A 311 -11.13 -6.29 -10.27
N ASN A 312 -10.76 -5.54 -9.24
CA ASN A 312 -9.81 -4.42 -9.35
C ASN A 312 -8.35 -4.86 -9.16
N LEU A 313 -8.11 -6.09 -8.70
CA LEU A 313 -6.75 -6.64 -8.62
C LEU A 313 -6.29 -7.01 -10.03
N SER A 314 -5.10 -6.53 -10.42
CA SER A 314 -4.46 -6.89 -11.71
C SER A 314 -4.36 -8.41 -11.91
N TRP A 315 -4.14 -9.13 -10.80
CA TRP A 315 -4.22 -10.58 -10.76
C TRP A 315 -4.68 -11.05 -9.38
N HIS A 316 -5.51 -12.09 -9.35
CA HIS A 316 -5.95 -12.76 -8.14
C HIS A 316 -6.28 -14.24 -8.43
N PRO A 317 -6.32 -15.12 -7.40
CA PRO A 317 -6.79 -16.49 -7.57
C PRO A 317 -8.24 -16.53 -8.09
N ALA A 318 -8.51 -17.41 -9.06
CA ALA A 318 -9.83 -17.51 -9.70
C ALA A 318 -10.97 -17.89 -8.74
N GLY A 319 -10.65 -18.51 -7.60
CA GLY A 319 -11.63 -18.90 -6.58
C GLY A 319 -12.00 -17.79 -5.58
N TRP A 320 -11.41 -16.60 -5.67
CA TRP A 320 -11.81 -15.48 -4.80
C TRP A 320 -13.17 -14.91 -5.21
N GLY A 321 -13.98 -14.57 -4.21
CA GLY A 321 -15.27 -13.90 -4.41
C GLY A 321 -15.13 -12.44 -4.82
N ASP A 322 -16.24 -11.71 -4.82
CA ASP A 322 -16.28 -10.30 -5.24
C ASP A 322 -15.48 -9.36 -4.31
N ASP A 323 -15.44 -9.66 -3.02
CA ASP A 323 -14.80 -8.84 -2.01
C ASP A 323 -13.29 -8.99 -2.07
N SER A 324 -12.60 -7.86 -2.25
CA SER A 324 -11.15 -7.82 -2.05
C SER A 324 -10.84 -8.13 -0.58
N PRO A 325 -9.80 -8.93 -0.29
CA PRO A 325 -9.36 -9.17 1.09
C PRO A 325 -9.05 -7.86 1.83
N TRP A 326 -8.66 -6.80 1.12
CA TRP A 326 -8.38 -5.49 1.70
C TRP A 326 -9.60 -4.78 2.26
N LEU A 327 -10.83 -5.17 1.88
CA LEU A 327 -12.05 -4.62 2.49
C LEU A 327 -12.11 -4.92 4.00
N ARG A 328 -11.49 -6.02 4.44
CA ARG A 328 -11.38 -6.38 5.86
C ARG A 328 -10.75 -5.26 6.70
N MET A 329 -9.83 -4.46 6.14
CA MET A 329 -9.22 -3.34 6.86
C MET A 329 -10.25 -2.30 7.33
N PHE A 330 -11.18 -1.95 6.44
CA PHE A 330 -12.22 -0.97 6.70
C PHE A 330 -13.30 -1.55 7.61
N ARG A 331 -13.65 -2.83 7.42
CA ARG A 331 -14.56 -3.55 8.32
C ARG A 331 -13.99 -3.64 9.74
N ASN A 332 -12.70 -3.91 9.89
CA ASN A 332 -12.03 -3.93 11.20
C ASN A 332 -12.10 -2.57 11.90
N ALA A 333 -11.90 -1.47 11.17
CA ALA A 333 -12.09 -0.13 11.73
C ALA A 333 -13.54 0.09 12.19
N ARG A 334 -14.53 -0.41 11.43
CA ARG A 334 -15.94 -0.35 11.83
C ARG A 334 -16.20 -1.12 13.11
N VAL A 335 -15.67 -2.33 13.23
CA VAL A 335 -15.79 -3.18 14.43
C VAL A 335 -15.17 -2.50 15.65
N TRP A 336 -14.01 -1.84 15.47
CA TRP A 336 -13.34 -1.13 16.56
C TRP A 336 -14.17 0.03 17.13
N CYS A 337 -15.02 0.67 16.31
CA CYS A 337 -15.89 1.76 16.75
C CYS A 337 -17.07 1.30 17.63
N GLY A 338 -17.36 0.00 17.71
CA GLY A 338 -18.55 -0.56 18.38
C GLY A 338 -19.85 -0.28 17.65
#